data_AF-A0A818H3J8-F1
#
_entry.id   AF-A0A818H3J8-F1
#
_cell.length_a   1.000
_cell.length_b   1.000
_cell.length_c   1.000
_cell.angle_alpha   90.00
_cell.angle_beta   90.00
_cell.angle_gamma   90.00
#
_symmetry.space_group_name_H-M   'P 1'
#
loop_
_entity.id
_entity.type
_entity.pdbx_description
1 polymer ?
#
loop_
_entity_poly.entity_id
_entity_poly.type
_entity_poly.pdbx_seq_one_letter_code
_entity_poly.pdbx_strand_id
1 'polypeptide(L)'
;MMIEQWLWNISYSSYYNQCAPNLCIIQYTNSDDLFTVIIFIIGIIGELSIGFKVSILLVLRLTEKFINNFTFKISTRSIKRFLIGTNEEQIARRLHLVLVSTTLSILYITVAFSPQLTSVEIKNPSLSIYENLVEQYSYSLQCSCSQISITYGSFIDIKSSYHPACSRNFIGDLWMAALIIRNNPFYQNVSKTYIYSSVGQLKALSTLCQLSKSTVDRSITQFRNNHMINIQLLSSNVLYQRILMIMNEMKTTMPKLFINTLSLIRQTTKANKFLTTFGTTWLLADLYNSTNGDIIHTIPVEYDLCNCGLSSQCFTKLYGVIISCYILEVFTINI
;
A
#
# COMPACT_ATOMS: atom_id res chain seq x y z
N MET A 1 -8.98 -13.49 15.72
CA MET A 1 -10.31 -13.51 15.05
C MET A 1 -10.62 -14.93 14.61
N MET A 2 -11.88 -15.34 14.66
CA MET A 2 -12.29 -16.75 14.51
C MET A 2 -12.46 -17.17 13.03
N ILE A 3 -11.55 -16.72 12.18
CA ILE A 3 -11.56 -17.00 10.73
C ILE A 3 -10.56 -18.12 10.48
N GLU A 4 -10.97 -19.15 9.75
CA GLU A 4 -10.08 -20.25 9.38
C GLU A 4 -9.48 -20.05 7.98
N GLN A 5 -10.31 -19.64 7.02
CA GLN A 5 -9.89 -19.46 5.64
C GLN A 5 -10.58 -18.29 4.97
N TRP A 6 -9.83 -17.65 4.08
CA TRP A 6 -10.29 -16.60 3.18
C TRP A 6 -10.38 -17.18 1.77
N LEU A 7 -11.57 -17.19 1.20
CA LEU A 7 -11.83 -17.60 -0.17
C LEU A 7 -12.10 -16.35 -0.99
N TRP A 8 -11.38 -16.19 -2.10
CA TRP A 8 -11.49 -14.97 -2.89
C TRP A 8 -11.21 -15.30 -4.35
N ASN A 9 -11.89 -14.59 -5.23
CA ASN A 9 -11.81 -14.78 -6.67
C ASN A 9 -11.69 -13.42 -7.35
N ILE A 10 -10.73 -13.31 -8.26
CA ILE A 10 -10.49 -12.09 -9.06
C ILE A 10 -10.85 -12.39 -10.51
N SER A 11 -11.81 -11.66 -11.05
CA SER A 11 -12.15 -11.74 -12.47
C SER A 11 -11.41 -10.65 -13.26
N TYR A 12 -10.34 -11.05 -13.95
CA TYR A 12 -9.59 -10.13 -14.81
C TYR A 12 -10.46 -9.58 -15.96
N SER A 13 -11.34 -10.41 -16.54
CA SER A 13 -12.27 -9.98 -17.58
C SER A 13 -13.23 -8.90 -17.08
N SER A 14 -13.76 -9.02 -15.86
CA SER A 14 -14.61 -7.98 -15.27
C SER A 14 -13.82 -6.70 -15.02
N TYR A 15 -12.58 -6.81 -14.54
CA TYR A 15 -11.70 -5.64 -14.38
C TYR A 15 -11.41 -4.95 -15.72
N TYR A 16 -11.08 -5.71 -16.76
CA TYR A 16 -10.82 -5.20 -18.11
C TYR A 16 -12.03 -4.43 -18.65
N ASN A 17 -13.23 -5.01 -18.53
CA ASN A 17 -14.47 -4.39 -18.99
C ASN A 17 -14.81 -3.11 -18.22
N GLN A 18 -14.48 -3.04 -16.93
CA GLN A 18 -14.67 -1.83 -16.12
C GLN A 18 -13.64 -0.74 -16.46
N CYS A 19 -12.38 -1.10 -16.69
CA CYS A 19 -11.35 -0.16 -17.17
C CYS A 19 -11.67 0.37 -18.56
N ALA A 20 -12.24 -0.48 -19.43
CA ALA A 20 -12.63 -0.19 -20.81
C ALA A 20 -11.55 0.65 -21.53
N PRO A 21 -10.43 0.04 -21.94
CA PRO A 21 -9.28 0.76 -22.48
C PRO A 21 -9.65 1.47 -23.78
N ASN A 22 -9.45 2.79 -23.84
CA ASN A 22 -9.79 3.59 -25.02
C ASN A 22 -8.65 3.61 -26.04
N LEU A 23 -7.41 3.64 -25.55
CA LEU A 23 -6.22 3.80 -26.36
C LEU A 23 -5.08 2.98 -25.75
N CYS A 24 -4.43 2.18 -26.59
CA CYS A 24 -3.16 1.53 -26.29
C CYS A 24 -2.06 2.07 -27.20
N ILE A 25 -0.90 2.33 -26.62
CA ILE A 25 0.27 2.86 -27.29
C ILE A 25 1.40 1.85 -27.11
N ILE A 26 2.03 1.44 -28.21
CA ILE A 26 3.22 0.60 -28.19
C ILE A 26 4.40 1.43 -28.64
N GLN A 27 5.45 1.48 -27.84
CA GLN A 27 6.70 2.16 -28.20
C GLN A 27 7.73 1.14 -28.69
N TYR A 28 8.36 1.41 -29.84
CA TYR A 28 9.51 0.64 -30.32
C TYR A 28 10.52 1.56 -30.99
N THR A 29 11.78 1.16 -30.96
CA THR A 29 12.89 1.89 -31.58
C THR A 29 12.92 1.59 -33.08
N ASN A 30 12.74 2.63 -33.91
CA ASN A 30 12.95 2.54 -35.35
C ASN A 30 14.33 3.14 -35.68
N SER A 31 15.10 2.49 -36.56
CA SER A 31 16.50 2.84 -36.82
C SER A 31 16.70 3.96 -37.83
N ASP A 32 15.68 4.39 -38.58
CA ASP A 32 15.92 5.24 -39.76
C ASP A 32 14.83 6.28 -39.98
N ASP A 33 15.04 7.51 -39.54
CA ASP A 33 14.35 8.67 -40.11
C ASP A 33 15.36 9.72 -40.59
N LEU A 34 15.78 9.53 -41.85
CA LEU A 34 16.62 10.43 -42.63
C LEU A 34 16.11 11.89 -42.64
N PHE A 35 14.80 12.10 -42.49
CA PHE A 35 14.18 13.41 -42.62
C PHE A 35 14.50 14.32 -41.42
N THR A 36 14.45 13.76 -40.21
CA THR A 36 14.84 14.46 -38.98
C THR A 36 16.31 14.89 -39.02
N VAL A 37 17.19 14.07 -39.61
CA VAL A 37 18.62 14.39 -39.79
C VAL A 37 18.83 15.61 -40.70
N ILE A 38 18.10 15.67 -41.82
CA ILE A 38 18.22 16.76 -42.79
C ILE A 38 17.80 18.10 -42.17
N ILE A 39 16.69 18.13 -41.43
CA ILE A 39 16.18 19.37 -40.80
C ILE A 39 17.18 19.90 -39.75
N PHE A 40 17.78 19.01 -38.96
CA PHE A 40 18.73 19.41 -37.92
C PHE A 40 20.05 19.94 -38.50
N ILE A 41 20.55 19.33 -39.59
CA ILE A 41 21.73 19.81 -40.32
C ILE A 41 21.49 21.22 -40.88
N ILE A 42 20.33 21.48 -41.47
CA ILE A 42 19.99 22.79 -42.02
C ILE A 42 19.94 23.86 -40.93
N GLY A 43 19.35 23.56 -39.77
CA GLY A 43 19.30 24.49 -38.63
C GLY A 43 20.68 24.86 -38.08
N ILE A 44 21.56 23.86 -37.91
CA ILE A 44 22.90 24.08 -37.33
C ILE A 44 23.82 24.85 -38.30
N ILE A 45 23.77 24.57 -39.62
CA ILE A 45 24.61 25.29 -40.60
C ILE A 45 24.32 26.80 -40.57
N GLY A 46 23.07 27.19 -40.33
CA GLY A 46 22.67 28.59 -40.22
C GLY A 46 23.25 29.28 -38.99
N GLU A 47 23.11 28.69 -37.81
CA GLU A 47 23.49 29.33 -36.53
C GLU A 47 25.00 29.26 -36.25
N LEU A 48 25.66 28.12 -36.54
CA LEU A 48 27.08 27.93 -36.28
C LEU A 48 27.97 28.78 -37.20
N SER A 49 27.52 29.09 -38.43
CA SER A 49 28.28 29.94 -39.36
C SER A 49 28.50 31.36 -38.82
N ILE A 50 27.52 31.89 -38.10
CA ILE A 50 27.58 33.23 -37.51
C ILE A 50 28.47 33.21 -36.26
N GLY A 51 28.26 32.21 -35.38
CA GLY A 51 29.05 32.03 -34.16
C GLY A 51 30.54 31.85 -34.46
N PHE A 52 30.90 31.00 -35.42
CA PHE A 52 32.31 30.74 -35.75
C PHE A 52 33.04 31.95 -36.33
N LYS A 53 32.36 32.78 -37.13
CA LYS A 53 32.95 34.04 -37.62
C LYS A 53 33.31 34.97 -36.46
N VAL A 54 32.43 35.08 -35.46
CA VAL A 54 32.66 35.89 -34.27
C VAL A 54 33.76 35.29 -33.40
N SER A 55 33.75 33.97 -33.17
CA SER A 55 34.78 33.28 -32.38
C SER A 55 36.17 33.39 -33.01
N ILE A 56 36.30 33.26 -34.34
CA ILE A 56 37.58 33.44 -35.03
C ILE A 56 38.09 34.88 -34.88
N LEU A 57 37.22 35.88 -35.04
CA LEU A 57 37.58 37.29 -34.85
C LEU A 57 38.04 37.57 -33.41
N LEU A 58 37.38 36.96 -32.42
CA LEU A 58 37.75 37.09 -31.01
C LEU A 58 39.08 36.39 -30.69
N VAL A 59 39.29 35.17 -31.20
CA VAL A 59 40.55 34.43 -31.00
C VAL A 59 41.71 35.18 -31.67
N LEU A 60 41.54 35.68 -32.89
CA LEU A 60 42.56 36.49 -33.56
C LEU A 60 42.90 37.74 -32.74
N ARG A 61 41.90 38.51 -32.29
CA ARG A 61 42.13 39.70 -31.43
C ARG A 61 42.78 39.36 -30.09
N LEU A 62 42.40 38.24 -29.47
CA LEU A 62 42.98 37.79 -28.21
C LEU A 62 44.42 37.31 -28.41
N THR A 63 44.73 36.59 -29.49
CA THR A 63 46.10 36.18 -29.81
C THR A 63 46.99 37.37 -30.13
N GLU A 64 46.48 38.39 -30.83
CA GLU A 64 47.21 39.63 -31.08
C GLU A 64 47.50 40.38 -29.77
N LYS A 65 46.49 40.48 -28.88
CA LYS A 65 46.66 41.06 -27.54
C LYS A 65 47.66 40.26 -26.70
N PHE A 66 47.58 38.94 -26.71
CA PHE A 66 48.45 38.07 -25.92
C PHE A 66 49.88 38.11 -26.44
N ILE A 67 50.08 38.11 -27.76
CA ILE A 67 51.41 38.26 -28.39
C ILE A 67 51.99 39.63 -28.07
N ASN A 68 51.23 40.72 -28.20
CA ASN A 68 51.72 42.06 -27.85
C ASN A 68 52.03 42.20 -26.35
N ASN A 69 51.27 41.53 -25.48
CA ASN A 69 51.49 41.56 -24.03
C ASN A 69 52.66 40.66 -23.59
N PHE A 70 52.97 39.60 -24.35
CA PHE A 70 54.03 38.64 -24.04
C PHE A 70 55.37 38.93 -24.73
N THR A 71 55.44 39.85 -25.71
CA THR A 71 56.70 40.24 -26.35
C THR A 71 57.57 41.15 -25.47
N PHE A 72 58.05 40.59 -24.36
CA PHE A 72 59.34 40.93 -23.78
C PHE A 72 60.43 40.19 -24.58
N LYS A 73 61.03 40.91 -25.53
CA LYS A 73 62.46 40.86 -25.85
C LYS A 73 63.09 39.48 -26.19
N ILE A 74 62.59 38.71 -27.15
CA ILE A 74 63.39 37.68 -27.86
C ILE A 74 63.00 37.64 -29.35
N SER A 75 64.03 37.66 -30.21
CA SER A 75 63.93 37.66 -31.67
C SER A 75 63.35 36.34 -32.21
N THR A 76 62.06 36.32 -32.50
CA THR A 76 61.39 35.22 -33.25
C THR A 76 60.86 35.70 -34.61
N ARG A 77 61.77 36.23 -35.44
CA ARG A 77 61.49 36.55 -36.86
C ARG A 77 61.07 35.32 -37.68
N SER A 78 61.34 34.09 -37.21
CA SER A 78 60.99 32.84 -37.91
C SER A 78 59.57 32.37 -37.60
N ILE A 79 59.09 32.55 -36.36
CA ILE A 79 57.70 32.21 -35.99
C ILE A 79 56.73 33.26 -36.53
N LYS A 80 57.10 34.55 -36.51
CA LYS A 80 56.33 35.61 -37.19
C LYS A 80 56.23 35.38 -38.70
N ARG A 81 57.29 34.91 -39.37
CA ARG A 81 57.23 34.62 -40.83
C ARG A 81 56.44 33.36 -41.17
N PHE A 82 56.43 32.36 -40.29
CA PHE A 82 55.62 31.16 -40.51
C PHE A 82 54.12 31.40 -40.25
N LEU A 83 53.76 32.31 -39.33
CA LEU A 83 52.37 32.64 -39.02
C LEU A 83 51.80 33.81 -39.85
N ILE A 84 52.63 34.76 -40.34
CA ILE A 84 52.18 36.00 -41.00
C ILE A 84 52.51 36.02 -42.52
N GLY A 85 53.23 35.01 -43.03
CA GLY A 85 53.75 34.98 -44.41
C GLY A 85 52.80 34.50 -45.50
N THR A 86 51.57 34.10 -45.17
CA THR A 86 50.57 33.68 -46.15
C THR A 86 49.23 34.26 -45.73
N ASN A 87 48.60 35.01 -46.64
CA ASN A 87 47.31 35.71 -46.49
C ASN A 87 46.51 35.21 -45.28
N GLU A 88 46.47 35.99 -44.20
CA GLU A 88 45.79 35.63 -42.93
C GLU A 88 44.35 35.15 -43.19
N GLU A 89 43.71 35.70 -44.21
CA GLU A 89 42.39 35.30 -44.69
C GLU A 89 42.33 33.85 -45.23
N GLN A 90 43.37 33.36 -45.90
CA GLN A 90 43.41 32.00 -46.45
C GLN A 90 43.63 30.93 -45.36
N ILE A 91 44.45 31.20 -44.35
CA ILE A 91 44.65 30.27 -43.22
C ILE A 91 43.38 30.22 -42.37
N ALA A 92 42.82 31.37 -42.03
CA ALA A 92 41.56 31.44 -41.26
C ALA A 92 40.43 30.70 -41.99
N ARG A 93 40.34 30.85 -43.32
CA ARG A 93 39.34 30.16 -44.14
C ARG A 93 39.54 28.64 -44.17
N ARG A 94 40.78 28.14 -44.26
CA ARG A 94 41.08 26.70 -44.24
C ARG A 94 40.80 26.07 -42.87
N LEU A 95 41.16 26.77 -41.79
CA LEU A 95 40.92 26.31 -40.42
C LEU A 95 39.42 26.29 -40.09
N HIS A 96 38.68 27.31 -40.53
CA HIS A 96 37.21 27.35 -40.42
C HIS A 96 36.54 26.20 -41.17
N LEU A 97 36.98 25.88 -42.40
CA LEU A 97 36.45 24.76 -43.18
C LEU A 97 36.67 23.40 -42.49
N VAL A 98 37.87 23.17 -41.94
CA VAL A 98 38.18 21.92 -41.23
C VAL A 98 37.32 21.80 -39.96
N LEU A 99 37.18 22.88 -39.19
CA LEU A 99 36.41 22.88 -37.94
C LEU A 99 34.90 22.65 -38.18
N VAL A 100 34.36 23.24 -39.26
CA VAL A 100 32.97 22.99 -39.68
C VAL A 100 32.80 21.55 -40.16
N SER A 101 33.76 21.00 -40.89
CA SER A 101 33.70 19.61 -41.37
C SER A 101 33.73 18.59 -40.22
N THR A 102 34.57 18.81 -39.20
CA THR A 102 34.67 17.89 -38.05
C THR A 102 33.43 17.96 -37.16
N THR A 103 32.89 19.15 -36.92
CA THR A 103 31.64 19.32 -36.16
C THR A 103 30.44 18.70 -36.86
N LEU A 104 30.31 18.86 -38.19
CA LEU A 104 29.27 18.20 -38.98
C LEU A 104 29.39 16.67 -38.94
N SER A 105 30.62 16.14 -38.97
CA SER A 105 30.87 14.69 -38.92
C SER A 105 30.49 14.09 -37.56
N ILE A 106 30.83 14.78 -36.46
CA ILE A 106 30.46 14.35 -35.10
C ILE A 106 28.94 14.39 -34.93
N LEU A 107 28.28 15.45 -35.41
CA LEU A 107 26.82 15.56 -35.36
C LEU A 107 26.14 14.45 -36.16
N TYR A 108 26.59 14.18 -37.38
CA TYR A 108 26.08 13.08 -38.20
C TYR A 108 26.17 11.75 -37.46
N ILE A 109 27.31 11.44 -36.83
CA ILE A 109 27.48 10.22 -36.03
C ILE A 109 26.49 10.21 -34.86
N THR A 110 26.39 11.29 -34.07
CA THR A 110 25.47 11.30 -32.92
C THR A 110 24.00 11.13 -33.30
N VAL A 111 23.58 11.65 -34.46
CA VAL A 111 22.20 11.51 -34.96
C VAL A 111 21.98 10.14 -35.59
N ALA A 112 22.92 9.64 -36.40
CA ALA A 112 22.83 8.32 -37.03
C ALA A 112 22.79 7.17 -36.02
N PHE A 113 23.40 7.35 -34.84
CA PHE A 113 23.38 6.37 -33.76
C PHE A 113 22.28 6.63 -32.72
N SER A 114 21.49 7.70 -32.83
CA SER A 114 20.39 7.97 -31.90
C SER A 114 19.13 7.18 -32.32
N PRO A 115 18.65 6.22 -31.51
CA PRO A 115 17.44 5.48 -31.84
C PRO A 115 16.21 6.39 -31.69
N GLN A 116 15.33 6.40 -32.69
CA GLN A 116 14.07 7.12 -32.61
C GLN A 116 12.97 6.25 -32.03
N LEU A 117 12.24 6.78 -31.04
CA LEU A 117 11.08 6.13 -30.46
C LEU A 117 9.86 6.42 -31.34
N THR A 118 9.35 5.39 -32.01
CA THR A 118 8.08 5.44 -32.73
C THR A 118 6.98 4.80 -31.90
N SER A 119 5.78 5.36 -31.98
CA SER A 119 4.60 4.85 -31.27
C SER A 119 3.47 4.46 -32.21
N VAL A 120 2.90 3.27 -32.01
CA VAL A 120 1.68 2.82 -32.72
C VAL A 120 0.49 2.91 -31.76
N GLU A 121 -0.60 3.50 -32.26
CA GLU A 121 -1.84 3.68 -31.53
C GLU A 121 -2.89 2.65 -31.93
N ILE A 122 -3.48 1.97 -30.94
CA ILE A 122 -4.56 1.00 -31.12
C ILE A 122 -5.75 1.49 -30.31
N LYS A 123 -6.87 1.76 -30.99
CA LYS A 123 -8.10 2.27 -30.39
C LYS A 123 -9.03 1.14 -29.99
N ASN A 124 -9.62 1.24 -28.79
CA ASN A 124 -10.63 0.31 -28.26
C ASN A 124 -10.31 -1.18 -28.50
N PRO A 125 -9.16 -1.70 -28.02
CA PRO A 125 -8.83 -3.10 -28.23
C PRO A 125 -9.85 -4.01 -27.54
N SER A 126 -10.04 -5.22 -28.07
CA SER A 126 -10.71 -6.30 -27.34
C SER A 126 -9.74 -6.94 -26.33
N LEU A 127 -10.29 -7.66 -25.34
CA LEU A 127 -9.48 -8.39 -24.36
C LEU A 127 -8.49 -9.36 -25.03
N SER A 128 -8.94 -10.11 -26.04
CA SER A 128 -8.07 -11.04 -26.78
C SER A 128 -6.96 -10.34 -27.56
N ILE A 129 -7.24 -9.18 -28.16
CA ILE A 129 -6.20 -8.38 -28.84
C ILE A 129 -5.18 -7.89 -27.81
N TYR A 130 -5.65 -7.39 -26.67
CA TYR A 130 -4.77 -6.94 -25.60
C TYR A 130 -3.88 -8.07 -25.06
N GLU A 131 -4.42 -9.26 -24.81
CA GLU A 131 -3.64 -10.41 -24.32
C GLU A 131 -2.52 -10.79 -25.30
N ASN A 132 -2.81 -10.85 -26.60
CA ASN A 132 -1.80 -11.07 -27.64
C ASN A 132 -0.72 -9.97 -27.65
N LEU A 133 -1.12 -8.71 -27.49
CA LEU A 133 -0.17 -7.58 -27.46
C LEU A 133 0.72 -7.60 -26.22
N VAL A 134 0.21 -8.04 -25.08
CA VAL A 134 1.01 -8.21 -23.85
C VAL A 134 2.06 -9.28 -24.06
N GLU A 135 1.72 -10.42 -24.68
CA GLU A 135 2.70 -11.49 -24.96
C GLU A 135 3.87 -10.99 -25.83
N GLN A 136 3.58 -10.09 -26.78
CA GLN A 136 4.58 -9.61 -27.74
C GLN A 136 5.34 -8.34 -27.28
N TYR A 137 4.70 -7.45 -26.51
CA TYR A 137 5.21 -6.10 -26.21
C TYR A 137 5.08 -5.70 -24.72
N SER A 138 5.13 -6.68 -23.80
CA SER A 138 4.93 -6.51 -22.35
C SER A 138 5.55 -5.26 -21.70
N TYR A 139 6.75 -4.84 -22.12
CA TYR A 139 7.48 -3.71 -21.51
C TYR A 139 7.14 -2.33 -22.08
N SER A 140 6.64 -2.26 -23.32
CA SER A 140 6.41 -0.99 -24.04
C SER A 140 4.95 -0.71 -24.38
N LEU A 141 4.05 -1.64 -24.04
CA LEU A 141 2.61 -1.48 -24.17
C LEU A 141 2.05 -0.66 -23.00
N GLN A 142 1.42 0.47 -23.31
CA GLN A 142 0.72 1.30 -22.34
C GLN A 142 -0.72 1.55 -22.81
N CYS A 143 -1.70 1.14 -22.00
CA CYS A 143 -3.11 1.31 -22.31
C CYS A 143 -3.78 2.22 -21.29
N SER A 144 -4.51 3.23 -21.74
CA SER A 144 -5.25 4.15 -20.87
C SER A 144 -6.69 3.66 -20.65
N CYS A 145 -7.11 3.59 -19.39
CA CYS A 145 -8.49 3.28 -19.01
C CYS A 145 -9.40 4.48 -19.29
N SER A 146 -10.64 4.21 -19.73
CA SER A 146 -11.69 5.23 -19.78
C SER A 146 -12.20 5.59 -18.38
N GLN A 147 -12.37 4.58 -17.53
CA GLN A 147 -12.79 4.73 -16.15
C GLN A 147 -11.58 4.54 -15.22
N ILE A 148 -11.16 5.65 -14.61
CA ILE A 148 -9.96 5.69 -13.74
C ILE A 148 -10.27 5.14 -12.33
N SER A 149 -11.53 5.20 -11.90
CA SER A 149 -11.97 4.79 -10.57
C SER A 149 -12.91 3.60 -10.66
N ILE A 150 -12.45 2.43 -10.23
CA ILE A 150 -13.19 1.17 -10.35
C ILE A 150 -13.39 0.58 -8.96
N THR A 151 -14.64 0.29 -8.60
CA THR A 151 -14.97 -0.30 -7.29
C THR A 151 -14.48 -1.75 -7.23
N TYR A 152 -13.78 -2.14 -6.16
CA TYR A 152 -13.24 -3.50 -6.02
C TYR A 152 -14.32 -4.58 -6.12
N GLY A 153 -15.52 -4.31 -5.61
CA GLY A 153 -16.65 -5.23 -5.64
C GLY A 153 -17.16 -5.61 -7.04
N SER A 154 -16.73 -4.90 -8.10
CA SER A 154 -17.10 -5.20 -9.49
C SER A 154 -16.28 -6.34 -10.12
N PHE A 155 -15.10 -6.65 -9.57
CA PHE A 155 -14.20 -7.68 -10.12
C PHE A 155 -13.59 -8.60 -9.06
N ILE A 156 -13.85 -8.37 -7.76
CA ILE A 156 -13.40 -9.22 -6.66
C ILE A 156 -14.60 -9.74 -5.86
N ASP A 157 -14.64 -11.05 -5.67
CA ASP A 157 -15.53 -11.70 -4.70
C ASP A 157 -14.71 -12.23 -3.51
N ILE A 158 -15.18 -12.01 -2.28
CA ILE A 158 -14.50 -12.41 -1.04
C ILE A 158 -15.51 -13.09 -0.13
N LYS A 159 -15.14 -14.27 0.37
CA LYS A 159 -15.88 -15.08 1.34
C LYS A 159 -14.96 -15.52 2.46
N SER A 160 -15.50 -15.62 3.66
CA SER A 160 -14.79 -16.07 4.86
C SER A 160 -15.43 -17.35 5.39
N SER A 161 -14.59 -18.30 5.80
CA SER A 161 -15.03 -19.43 6.62
C SER A 161 -14.61 -19.20 8.07
N TYR A 162 -15.52 -19.48 8.99
CA TYR A 162 -15.31 -19.30 10.41
C TYR A 162 -15.08 -20.62 11.11
N HIS A 163 -14.34 -20.56 12.21
CA HIS A 163 -14.06 -21.71 13.06
C HIS A 163 -15.35 -22.43 13.48
N PRO A 164 -15.39 -23.78 13.51
CA PRO A 164 -16.59 -24.56 13.87
C PRO A 164 -17.26 -24.14 15.17
N ALA A 165 -16.48 -23.66 16.15
CA ALA A 165 -17.00 -23.12 17.42
C ALA A 165 -17.94 -21.91 17.24
N CYS A 166 -17.76 -21.14 16.17
CA CYS A 166 -18.61 -20.00 15.79
C CYS A 166 -19.70 -20.36 14.77
N SER A 167 -19.70 -21.59 14.25
CA SER A 167 -20.61 -22.05 13.20
C SER A 167 -21.70 -22.98 13.73
N ARG A 168 -21.46 -23.67 14.86
CA ARG A 168 -22.46 -24.51 15.52
C ARG A 168 -23.35 -23.70 16.47
N ASN A 169 -24.61 -24.09 16.57
CA ASN A 169 -25.61 -23.55 17.51
C ASN A 169 -25.36 -23.98 18.98
N PHE A 170 -24.09 -24.09 19.39
CA PHE A 170 -23.70 -24.46 20.77
C PHE A 170 -24.14 -23.43 21.83
N ILE A 171 -24.72 -22.32 21.38
CA ILE A 171 -24.98 -21.12 22.17
C ILE A 171 -26.41 -20.60 21.95
N GLY A 172 -27.37 -21.52 21.82
CA GLY A 172 -28.78 -21.16 21.81
C GLY A 172 -29.22 -20.68 23.19
N ASP A 173 -29.99 -19.59 23.24
CA ASP A 173 -30.47 -18.98 24.49
C ASP A 173 -31.29 -19.96 25.37
N LEU A 174 -31.97 -20.93 24.74
CA LEU A 174 -32.74 -21.99 25.40
C LEU A 174 -31.87 -22.97 26.22
N TRP A 175 -30.69 -23.36 25.71
CA TRP A 175 -29.80 -24.27 26.43
C TRP A 175 -29.18 -23.58 27.65
N MET A 176 -28.83 -22.29 27.51
CA MET A 176 -28.31 -21.48 28.61
C MET A 176 -29.38 -21.23 29.68
N ALA A 177 -30.62 -20.93 29.29
CA ALA A 177 -31.74 -20.79 30.22
C ALA A 177 -32.04 -22.09 30.99
N ALA A 178 -31.98 -23.24 30.30
CA ALA A 178 -32.19 -24.55 30.93
C ALA A 178 -31.13 -24.89 32.00
N LEU A 179 -29.89 -24.43 31.84
CA LEU A 179 -28.82 -24.62 32.84
C LEU A 179 -29.00 -23.73 34.08
N ILE A 180 -29.57 -22.52 33.91
CA ILE A 180 -29.86 -21.59 35.00
C ILE A 180 -31.08 -22.06 35.80
N ILE A 181 -32.18 -22.44 35.12
CA ILE A 181 -33.44 -22.85 35.77
C ILE A 181 -33.27 -24.12 36.60
N ARG A 182 -32.43 -25.06 36.14
CA ARG A 182 -32.21 -26.34 36.85
C ARG A 182 -31.41 -26.17 38.15
N ASN A 183 -30.70 -25.05 38.31
CA ASN A 183 -29.87 -24.73 39.47
C ASN A 183 -30.48 -23.55 40.23
N ASN A 184 -31.49 -23.86 41.03
CA ASN A 184 -32.34 -22.89 41.73
C ASN A 184 -31.49 -21.89 42.57
N PRO A 185 -31.51 -20.58 42.27
CA PRO A 185 -30.64 -19.59 42.91
C PRO A 185 -31.01 -19.28 44.38
N PHE A 186 -32.15 -19.79 44.86
CA PHE A 186 -32.65 -19.53 46.22
C PHE A 186 -32.04 -20.41 47.30
N TYR A 187 -31.33 -21.48 46.92
CA TYR A 187 -30.68 -22.36 47.87
C TYR A 187 -29.16 -22.39 47.60
N GLN A 188 -28.42 -21.77 48.51
CA GLN A 188 -26.96 -21.72 48.65
C GLN A 188 -26.25 -20.47 48.10
N ASN A 189 -25.06 -20.21 48.64
CA ASN A 189 -24.08 -19.19 48.24
C ASN A 189 -23.59 -19.42 46.79
N VAL A 190 -24.50 -19.22 45.83
CA VAL A 190 -24.43 -19.68 44.44
C VAL A 190 -23.64 -18.73 43.53
N SER A 191 -23.20 -17.57 44.03
CA SER A 191 -22.35 -16.63 43.30
C SER A 191 -20.97 -17.19 42.92
N LYS A 192 -20.57 -18.34 43.47
CA LYS A 192 -19.31 -19.03 43.16
C LYS A 192 -19.48 -20.34 42.38
N THR A 193 -20.70 -20.72 41.99
CA THR A 193 -20.93 -22.03 41.39
C THR A 193 -20.52 -22.02 39.91
N TYR A 194 -19.64 -22.97 39.56
CA TYR A 194 -19.17 -23.32 38.21
C TYR A 194 -20.20 -23.10 37.08
N ILE A 195 -21.47 -23.43 37.32
CA ILE A 195 -22.58 -23.29 36.37
C ILE A 195 -22.75 -21.85 35.86
N TYR A 196 -22.76 -20.84 36.74
CA TYR A 196 -23.00 -19.44 36.35
C TYR A 196 -21.81 -18.88 35.55
N SER A 197 -20.58 -19.20 35.97
CA SER A 197 -19.37 -18.84 35.22
C SER A 197 -19.33 -19.51 33.84
N SER A 198 -19.71 -20.79 33.76
CA SER A 198 -19.71 -21.53 32.48
C SER A 198 -20.73 -20.98 31.48
N VAL A 199 -21.92 -20.59 31.93
CA VAL A 199 -22.93 -19.93 31.07
C VAL A 199 -22.43 -18.57 30.60
N GLY A 200 -21.78 -17.80 31.48
CA GLY A 200 -21.15 -16.53 31.11
C GLY A 200 -20.03 -16.68 30.07
N GLN A 201 -19.19 -17.71 30.20
CA GLN A 201 -18.14 -18.02 29.24
C GLN A 201 -18.70 -18.40 27.87
N LEU A 202 -19.72 -19.26 27.81
CA LEU A 202 -20.38 -19.63 26.57
C LEU A 202 -21.06 -18.42 25.91
N LYS A 203 -21.77 -17.59 26.68
CA LYS A 203 -22.39 -16.37 26.17
C LYS A 203 -21.34 -15.40 25.62
N ALA A 204 -20.22 -15.22 26.32
CA ALA A 204 -19.13 -14.37 25.85
C ALA A 204 -18.52 -14.90 24.55
N LEU A 205 -18.29 -16.21 24.43
CA LEU A 205 -17.83 -16.83 23.19
C LEU A 205 -18.79 -16.54 22.03
N SER A 206 -20.10 -16.62 22.25
CA SER A 206 -21.11 -16.29 21.23
C SER A 206 -21.02 -14.86 20.77
N THR A 207 -20.98 -13.93 21.72
CA THR A 207 -20.87 -12.51 21.43
C THR A 207 -19.57 -12.21 20.68
N LEU A 208 -18.46 -12.84 21.05
CA LEU A 208 -17.18 -12.71 20.34
C LEU A 208 -17.26 -13.27 18.92
N CYS A 209 -17.91 -14.40 18.71
CA CYS A 209 -18.15 -14.97 17.39
C CYS A 209 -19.01 -14.04 16.51
N GLN A 210 -20.12 -13.51 17.06
CA GLN A 210 -21.00 -12.56 16.37
C GLN A 210 -20.25 -11.27 16.02
N LEU A 211 -19.50 -10.71 16.98
CA LEU A 211 -18.72 -9.50 16.76
C LEU A 211 -17.61 -9.72 15.74
N SER A 212 -16.93 -10.87 15.78
CA SER A 212 -15.92 -11.25 14.78
C SER A 212 -16.54 -11.37 13.40
N LYS A 213 -17.71 -12.03 13.26
CA LYS A 213 -18.44 -12.14 11.98
C LYS A 213 -18.82 -10.77 11.44
N SER A 214 -19.53 -9.97 12.23
CA SER A 214 -19.95 -8.62 11.85
C SER A 214 -18.78 -7.70 11.50
N THR A 215 -17.65 -7.82 12.21
CA THR A 215 -16.43 -7.05 11.92
C THR A 215 -15.87 -7.42 10.54
N VAL A 216 -15.75 -8.72 10.26
CA VAL A 216 -15.27 -9.22 8.97
C VAL A 216 -16.20 -8.80 7.84
N ASP A 217 -17.51 -8.99 8.00
CA ASP A 217 -18.51 -8.64 6.98
C ASP A 217 -18.49 -7.15 6.67
N ARG A 218 -18.37 -6.30 7.70
CA ARG A 218 -18.22 -4.85 7.54
C ARG A 218 -16.93 -4.49 6.81
N SER A 219 -15.82 -5.12 7.18
CA SER A 219 -14.52 -4.90 6.52
C SER A 219 -14.53 -5.34 5.05
N ILE A 220 -15.15 -6.49 4.73
CA ILE A 220 -15.32 -6.96 3.34
C ILE A 220 -16.21 -5.97 2.57
N THR A 221 -17.33 -5.54 3.15
CA THR A 221 -18.25 -4.58 2.52
C THR A 221 -17.55 -3.25 2.24
N GLN A 222 -16.79 -2.74 3.20
CA GLN A 222 -16.00 -1.52 3.05
C GLN A 222 -14.94 -1.67 1.95
N PHE A 223 -14.23 -2.80 1.91
CA PHE A 223 -13.26 -3.08 0.85
C PHE A 223 -13.91 -3.12 -0.53
N ARG A 224 -15.06 -3.81 -0.67
CA ARG A 224 -15.79 -3.90 -1.94
C ARG A 224 -16.29 -2.56 -2.44
N ASN A 225 -16.66 -1.66 -1.52
CA ASN A 225 -17.11 -0.30 -1.83
C ASN A 225 -15.96 0.69 -2.06
N ASN A 226 -14.74 0.34 -1.66
CA ASN A 226 -13.56 1.15 -1.97
C ASN A 226 -13.23 1.08 -3.46
N HIS A 227 -12.54 2.12 -3.93
CA HIS A 227 -12.18 2.29 -5.33
C HIS A 227 -10.69 2.03 -5.53
N MET A 228 -10.38 1.30 -6.59
CA MET A 228 -9.05 1.26 -7.18
C MET A 228 -8.93 2.43 -8.15
N ILE A 229 -7.90 3.25 -7.94
CA ILE A 229 -7.58 4.37 -8.83
C ILE A 229 -6.44 3.93 -9.73
N ASN A 230 -6.68 3.87 -11.03
CA ASN A 230 -5.63 3.62 -12.01
C ASN A 230 -5.93 4.26 -13.37
N ILE A 231 -4.93 4.96 -13.90
CA ILE A 231 -5.06 5.62 -15.21
C ILE A 231 -4.78 4.62 -16.35
N GLN A 232 -3.93 3.63 -16.07
CA GLN A 232 -3.52 2.63 -17.05
C GLN A 232 -4.21 1.28 -16.81
N LEU A 233 -4.30 0.45 -17.84
CA LEU A 233 -4.73 -0.94 -17.67
C LEU A 233 -3.58 -1.75 -17.07
N LEU A 234 -3.82 -2.41 -15.93
CA LEU A 234 -2.84 -3.33 -15.33
C LEU A 234 -2.91 -4.68 -16.01
N SER A 235 -1.77 -5.32 -16.22
CA SER A 235 -1.73 -6.73 -16.62
C SER A 235 -2.31 -7.62 -15.51
N SER A 236 -2.81 -8.79 -15.89
CA SER A 236 -3.42 -9.75 -14.96
C SER A 236 -2.52 -10.08 -13.77
N ASN A 237 -1.24 -10.32 -14.00
CA ASN A 237 -0.29 -10.59 -12.92
C ASN A 237 -0.09 -9.38 -11.99
N VAL A 238 0.09 -8.17 -12.54
CA VAL A 238 0.29 -6.96 -11.73
C VAL A 238 -0.96 -6.65 -10.90
N LEU A 239 -2.15 -6.78 -11.48
CA LEU A 239 -3.41 -6.65 -10.77
C LEU A 239 -3.48 -7.66 -9.61
N TYR A 240 -3.21 -8.94 -9.87
CA TYR A 240 -3.25 -9.99 -8.87
C TYR A 240 -2.29 -9.73 -7.69
N GLN A 241 -1.03 -9.35 -7.98
CA GLN A 241 -0.05 -9.02 -6.94
C GLN A 241 -0.45 -7.80 -6.11
N ARG A 242 -1.00 -6.77 -6.75
CA ARG A 242 -1.48 -5.56 -6.04
C ARG A 242 -2.62 -5.90 -5.09
N ILE A 243 -3.59 -6.71 -5.53
CA ILE A 243 -4.70 -7.12 -4.68
C ILE A 243 -4.20 -8.03 -3.55
N LEU A 244 -3.31 -8.98 -3.83
CA LEU A 244 -2.67 -9.83 -2.81
C LEU A 244 -2.06 -8.99 -1.68
N MET A 245 -1.34 -7.93 -2.03
CA MET A 245 -0.68 -7.06 -1.06
C MET A 245 -1.70 -6.38 -0.14
N ILE A 246 -2.76 -5.79 -0.71
CA ILE A 246 -3.84 -5.14 0.05
C ILE A 246 -4.60 -6.16 0.92
N MET A 247 -4.86 -7.35 0.40
CA MET A 247 -5.54 -8.41 1.15
C MET A 247 -4.69 -8.90 2.34
N ASN A 248 -3.37 -8.99 2.17
CA ASN A 248 -2.46 -9.35 3.26
C ASN A 248 -2.39 -8.25 4.33
N GLU A 249 -2.41 -6.98 3.93
CA GLU A 249 -2.52 -5.86 4.87
C GLU A 249 -3.83 -5.92 5.65
N MET A 250 -4.96 -6.19 4.99
CA MET A 250 -6.25 -6.38 5.67
C MET A 250 -6.19 -7.54 6.67
N LYS A 251 -5.65 -8.70 6.27
CA LYS A 251 -5.54 -9.91 7.11
C LYS A 251 -4.71 -9.67 8.38
N THR A 252 -3.72 -8.80 8.32
CA THR A 252 -2.83 -8.49 9.46
C THR A 252 -3.39 -7.37 10.34
N THR A 253 -3.90 -6.31 9.74
CA THR A 253 -4.36 -5.12 10.46
C THR A 253 -5.69 -5.34 11.18
N MET A 254 -6.63 -6.03 10.52
CA MET A 254 -7.98 -6.19 11.05
C MET A 254 -8.04 -6.97 12.38
N PRO A 255 -7.36 -8.13 12.54
CA PRO A 255 -7.31 -8.81 13.85
C PRO A 255 -6.62 -7.99 14.93
N LYS A 256 -5.58 -7.22 14.58
CA LYS A 256 -4.86 -6.35 15.52
C LYS A 256 -5.78 -5.25 16.05
N LEU A 257 -6.51 -4.58 15.17
CA LEU A 257 -7.50 -3.57 15.56
C LEU A 257 -8.58 -4.18 16.47
N PHE A 258 -9.11 -5.34 16.10
CA PHE A 258 -10.12 -6.05 16.90
C PHE A 258 -9.62 -6.35 18.32
N ILE A 259 -8.41 -6.89 18.47
CA ILE A 259 -7.81 -7.19 19.78
C ILE A 259 -7.54 -5.91 20.57
N ASN A 260 -7.06 -4.86 19.91
CA ASN A 260 -6.82 -3.57 20.57
C ASN A 260 -8.11 -2.97 21.12
N THR A 261 -9.22 -3.03 20.35
CA THR A 261 -10.54 -2.60 20.82
C THR A 261 -10.99 -3.42 22.02
N LEU A 262 -10.85 -4.75 22.00
CA LEU A 262 -11.17 -5.60 23.15
C LEU A 262 -10.30 -5.26 24.38
N SER A 263 -9.01 -5.01 24.19
CA SER A 263 -8.10 -4.60 25.26
C SER A 263 -8.50 -3.26 25.88
N LEU A 264 -8.93 -2.31 25.06
CA LEU A 264 -9.43 -1.01 25.51
C LEU A 264 -10.72 -1.16 26.32
N ILE A 265 -11.68 -1.97 25.84
CA ILE A 265 -12.91 -2.29 26.57
C ILE A 265 -12.57 -2.95 27.93
N ARG A 266 -11.61 -3.87 27.96
CA ARG A 266 -11.15 -4.50 29.21
C ARG A 266 -10.55 -3.48 30.19
N GLN A 267 -9.65 -2.61 29.73
CA GLN A 267 -9.01 -1.63 30.60
C GLN A 267 -9.99 -0.60 31.15
N THR A 268 -10.93 -0.15 30.30
CA THR A 268 -11.99 0.77 30.72
C THR A 268 -12.98 0.12 31.67
N THR A 269 -13.35 -1.16 31.48
CA THR A 269 -14.23 -1.86 32.43
C THR A 269 -13.57 -2.06 33.79
N LYS A 270 -12.26 -2.35 33.83
CA LYS A 270 -11.49 -2.43 35.07
C LYS A 270 -11.45 -1.12 35.83
N ALA A 271 -11.10 -0.02 35.15
CA ALA A 271 -10.96 1.29 35.79
C ALA A 271 -12.28 1.82 36.37
N ASN A 272 -13.40 1.53 35.70
CA ASN A 272 -14.72 2.04 36.08
C ASN A 272 -15.51 1.13 37.05
N LYS A 273 -14.90 0.05 37.55
CA LYS A 273 -15.51 -0.85 38.53
C LYS A 273 -16.88 -1.41 38.12
N PHE A 274 -17.08 -1.66 36.82
CA PHE A 274 -18.37 -2.17 36.35
C PHE A 274 -18.65 -3.57 36.90
N LEU A 275 -19.84 -3.71 37.47
CA LEU A 275 -20.41 -4.99 37.90
C LEU A 275 -20.70 -5.84 36.67
N THR A 276 -20.15 -7.06 36.61
CA THR A 276 -20.57 -8.04 35.59
C THR A 276 -21.85 -8.72 36.03
N THR A 277 -22.66 -9.17 35.07
CA THR A 277 -23.92 -9.91 35.33
C THR A 277 -23.72 -11.14 36.23
N PHE A 278 -22.50 -11.70 36.24
CA PHE A 278 -22.15 -12.88 37.04
C PHE A 278 -21.33 -12.54 38.29
N GLY A 279 -21.10 -11.26 38.58
CA GLY A 279 -20.34 -10.84 39.77
C GLY A 279 -18.91 -11.36 39.83
N THR A 280 -18.26 -11.59 38.68
CA THR A 280 -16.90 -12.17 38.60
C THR A 280 -15.79 -11.15 38.80
N THR A 281 -16.10 -9.84 38.67
CA THR A 281 -15.14 -8.74 38.77
C THR A 281 -15.31 -7.95 40.07
N TRP A 282 -16.53 -7.43 40.28
CA TRP A 282 -16.94 -6.61 41.40
C TRP A 282 -18.25 -7.16 41.95
N LEU A 283 -18.45 -7.04 43.25
CA LEU A 283 -19.66 -7.40 43.97
C LEU A 283 -20.19 -6.17 44.70
N LEU A 284 -21.49 -6.14 44.94
CA LEU A 284 -22.08 -5.18 45.87
C LEU A 284 -21.66 -5.56 47.30
N ALA A 285 -21.17 -4.60 48.07
CA ALA A 285 -20.91 -4.78 49.49
C ALA A 285 -22.25 -5.02 50.23
N ASP A 286 -22.23 -5.91 51.22
CA ASP A 286 -23.42 -6.41 51.92
C ASP A 286 -24.32 -5.27 52.45
N LEU A 287 -25.61 -5.30 52.08
CA LEU A 287 -26.62 -4.27 52.41
C LEU A 287 -27.21 -4.44 53.82
N TYR A 288 -26.49 -5.08 54.74
CA TYR A 288 -27.12 -5.67 55.93
C TYR A 288 -27.56 -4.65 57.00
N ASN A 289 -27.31 -3.35 56.84
CA ASN A 289 -27.76 -2.31 57.78
C ASN A 289 -28.00 -0.95 57.11
N SER A 290 -28.90 -0.89 56.13
CA SER A 290 -29.33 0.39 55.55
C SER A 290 -30.48 1.01 56.34
N THR A 291 -30.18 1.94 57.24
CA THR A 291 -31.15 2.94 57.68
C THR A 291 -30.72 4.30 57.13
N ASN A 292 -31.42 4.73 56.09
CA ASN A 292 -31.46 6.09 55.52
C ASN A 292 -30.22 6.53 54.69
N GLY A 293 -30.34 6.41 53.36
CA GLY A 293 -29.55 7.19 52.40
C GLY A 293 -28.30 6.50 51.81
N ASP A 294 -28.34 5.18 51.63
CA ASP A 294 -27.15 4.36 51.39
C ASP A 294 -26.36 4.64 50.10
N ILE A 295 -25.05 4.83 50.28
CA ILE A 295 -24.06 4.73 49.22
C ILE A 295 -23.87 3.25 48.90
N ILE A 296 -24.17 2.87 47.65
CA ILE A 296 -23.90 1.53 47.17
C ILE A 296 -22.38 1.37 46.97
N HIS A 297 -21.74 0.62 47.85
CA HIS A 297 -20.33 0.29 47.74
C HIS A 297 -20.12 -0.97 46.90
N THR A 298 -19.12 -0.96 46.04
CA THR A 298 -18.66 -2.16 45.31
C THR A 298 -17.31 -2.62 45.85
N ILE A 299 -17.17 -3.91 46.08
CA ILE A 299 -15.90 -4.56 46.47
C ILE A 299 -15.37 -5.42 45.32
N PRO A 300 -14.05 -5.45 45.06
CA PRO A 300 -13.49 -6.31 44.03
C PRO A 300 -13.53 -7.77 44.48
N VAL A 301 -13.73 -8.68 43.53
CA VAL A 301 -13.62 -10.13 43.77
C VAL A 301 -12.15 -10.50 43.96
N GLU A 302 -11.91 -11.48 44.83
CA GLU A 302 -10.58 -12.04 45.08
C GLU A 302 -10.57 -13.53 44.72
N TYR A 303 -9.64 -13.92 43.85
CA TYR A 303 -9.38 -15.31 43.48
C TYR A 303 -7.98 -15.69 43.94
N ASP A 304 -7.83 -16.70 44.79
CA ASP A 304 -6.53 -17.21 45.27
C ASP A 304 -5.55 -16.09 45.72
N LEU A 305 -6.02 -15.20 46.61
CA LEU A 305 -5.29 -14.03 47.12
C LEU A 305 -4.94 -12.96 46.06
N CYS A 306 -5.55 -13.03 44.87
CA CYS A 306 -5.39 -12.06 43.79
C CYS A 306 -6.65 -11.21 43.64
N ASN A 307 -6.49 -9.89 43.78
CA ASN A 307 -7.58 -8.91 43.77
C ASN A 307 -7.90 -8.42 42.34
N CYS A 308 -9.15 -8.61 41.89
CA CYS A 308 -9.62 -8.23 40.55
C CYS A 308 -9.63 -6.72 40.25
N GLY A 309 -9.61 -5.89 41.30
CA GLY A 309 -9.44 -4.44 41.17
C GLY A 309 -8.01 -4.05 40.83
N LEU A 310 -7.02 -4.84 41.27
CA LEU A 310 -5.59 -4.57 41.06
C LEU A 310 -5.05 -5.29 39.83
N SER A 311 -5.44 -6.53 39.58
CA SER A 311 -5.00 -7.32 38.43
C SER A 311 -6.18 -7.91 37.67
N SER A 312 -6.12 -7.91 36.33
CA SER A 312 -7.11 -8.62 35.50
C SER A 312 -6.81 -10.10 35.37
N GLN A 313 -5.58 -10.52 35.70
CA GLN A 313 -5.08 -11.88 35.52
C GLN A 313 -5.42 -12.80 36.69
N CYS A 314 -6.19 -12.34 37.68
CA CYS A 314 -6.59 -13.22 38.77
C CYS A 314 -7.57 -14.28 38.25
N PHE A 315 -7.29 -15.53 38.61
CA PHE A 315 -8.13 -16.67 38.31
C PHE A 315 -8.06 -17.69 39.43
N THR A 316 -9.04 -18.58 39.47
CA THR A 316 -9.02 -19.79 40.28
C THR A 316 -9.53 -20.97 39.43
N LYS A 317 -9.20 -22.19 39.84
CA LYS A 317 -9.65 -23.41 39.16
C LYS A 317 -10.63 -24.15 40.04
N LEU A 318 -11.88 -24.24 39.60
CA LEU A 318 -12.96 -24.94 40.29
C LEU A 318 -13.46 -26.07 39.40
N TYR A 319 -13.36 -27.31 39.88
CA TYR A 319 -13.82 -28.53 39.18
C TYR A 319 -13.32 -28.66 37.73
N GLY A 320 -12.05 -28.28 37.49
CA GLY A 320 -11.44 -28.35 36.16
C GLY A 320 -11.69 -27.13 35.27
N VAL A 321 -12.50 -26.17 35.72
CA VAL A 321 -12.83 -24.96 34.95
C VAL A 321 -12.17 -23.73 35.56
N ILE A 322 -11.65 -22.88 34.68
CA ILE A 322 -10.99 -21.63 35.05
C ILE A 322 -12.06 -20.56 35.20
N ILE A 323 -12.08 -19.92 36.36
CA ILE A 323 -12.88 -18.72 36.64
C ILE A 323 -11.90 -17.57 36.82
N SER A 324 -12.10 -16.47 36.13
CA SER A 324 -11.23 -15.29 36.19
C SER A 324 -12.04 -14.03 36.42
N CYS A 325 -11.36 -12.92 36.73
CA CYS A 325 -12.01 -11.61 36.84
C CYS A 325 -12.81 -11.29 35.57
N TYR A 326 -12.14 -11.35 34.42
CA TYR A 326 -12.73 -11.03 33.13
C TYR A 326 -12.83 -12.30 32.29
N ILE A 327 -14.01 -12.56 31.75
CA ILE A 327 -14.32 -13.77 30.95
C ILE A 327 -13.33 -13.96 29.78
N LEU A 328 -12.78 -12.87 29.24
CA LEU A 328 -11.75 -12.92 28.19
C LEU A 328 -10.46 -13.64 28.61
N GLU A 329 -10.09 -13.60 29.88
CA GLU A 329 -8.84 -14.22 30.38
C GLU A 329 -8.95 -15.75 30.43
N VAL A 330 -10.17 -16.30 30.54
CA VAL A 330 -10.39 -17.75 30.48
C VAL A 330 -9.91 -18.33 29.15
N PHE A 331 -10.01 -17.55 28.07
CA PHE A 331 -9.61 -17.97 26.73
C PHE A 331 -8.12 -17.76 26.44
N THR A 332 -7.41 -16.95 27.24
CA THR A 332 -5.98 -16.68 27.06
C THR A 332 -5.11 -17.61 27.92
N ILE A 333 -5.61 -18.12 29.04
CA ILE A 333 -4.86 -18.96 29.98
C ILE A 333 -4.63 -20.40 29.46
N ASN A 334 -5.34 -20.83 28.40
CA ASN A 334 -5.22 -22.15 27.77
C ASN A 334 -4.32 -22.19 26.52
N ILE A 335 -3.51 -21.15 26.29
CA ILE A 335 -2.43 -21.10 25.29
C ILE A 335 -1.12 -20.93 26.06
#